data_AF-A0A8T4NW45-F1
#
_entry.id   AF-A0A8T4NW45-F1
#
_cell.length_a   1.000
_cell.length_b   1.000
_cell.length_c   1.000
_cell.angle_alpha   90.00
_cell.angle_beta   90.00
_cell.angle_gamma   90.00
#
_symmetry.space_group_name_H-M   'P 1'
#
loop_
_entity.id
_entity.type
_entity.pdbx_description
1 polymer ?
#
loop_
_entity_poly.entity_id
_entity_poly.type
_entity_poly.pdbx_seq_one_letter_code
_entity_poly.pdbx_strand_id
1 'polypeptide(L)'
;MDDFAEEGMAAHWSYKGIKSDVEFERRTAWLRSVLDLQNQADSKEFLKDVKVNIFSDKIYCYTPKGKAIELPTGACVLDFAYHIHQEIGDKAIGGRINGLFASLDKKINSGDVIEIVTNKNQRPNRDWLKFVVSSKAINKIKNS
;
A
#
# COMPACT_ATOMS: atom_id res chain seq x y z
N MET A 1 38.23 10.22 25.85
CA MET A 1 37.47 8.96 25.85
C MET A 1 36.02 9.34 26.02
N ASP A 2 35.23 9.03 24.99
CA ASP A 2 33.76 8.99 24.88
C ASP A 2 32.90 9.97 25.69
N ASP A 3 32.43 11.00 24.99
CA ASP A 3 31.14 11.68 25.26
C ASP A 3 30.49 12.08 23.92
N PHE A 4 30.38 11.11 23.00
CA PHE A 4 29.60 11.23 21.76
C PHE A 4 28.48 10.18 21.77
N ALA A 5 27.64 10.24 22.79
CA ALA A 5 26.34 9.60 22.82
C ALA A 5 25.34 10.66 23.29
N GLU A 6 24.16 10.68 22.68
CA GLU A 6 23.03 11.55 23.02
C GLU A 6 22.94 12.91 22.33
N GLU A 7 23.09 12.96 21.01
CA GLU A 7 22.45 14.06 20.25
C GLU A 7 21.93 13.54 18.89
N GLY A 8 21.02 12.55 18.94
CA GLY A 8 20.53 11.89 17.73
C GLY A 8 19.06 11.46 17.72
N MET A 9 18.36 11.57 18.85
CA MET A 9 16.95 11.12 18.94
C MET A 9 15.94 12.27 19.13
N ALA A 10 16.35 13.43 19.64
CA ALA A 10 15.42 14.55 19.87
C ALA A 10 15.08 15.34 18.59
N ALA A 11 15.99 15.41 17.61
CA ALA A 11 15.73 16.11 16.34
C ALA A 11 14.72 15.38 15.44
N HIS A 12 14.48 14.07 15.67
CA HIS A 12 13.54 13.29 14.88
C HIS A 12 12.08 13.44 15.35
N TRP A 13 11.83 13.86 16.60
CA TRP A 13 10.46 13.99 17.13
C TRP A 13 9.76 15.29 16.62
N SER A 14 10.47 16.40 16.44
CA SER A 14 9.85 17.63 15.91
C SER A 14 9.53 17.59 14.40
N TYR A 15 10.21 16.75 13.62
CA TYR A 15 9.95 16.66 12.17
C TYR A 15 8.68 15.84 11.82
N LYS A 16 8.14 15.08 12.78
CA LYS A 16 6.91 14.28 12.56
C LYS A 16 5.61 15.03 12.89
N GLY A 17 5.66 16.06 13.74
CA GLY A 17 4.49 16.89 14.09
C GLY A 17 4.15 17.98 13.07
N ILE A 18 5.14 18.49 12.34
CA ILE A 18 4.92 19.51 11.29
C ILE A 18 4.43 18.87 9.99
N LYS A 19 4.85 17.62 9.70
CA LYS A 19 4.40 16.88 8.52
C LYS A 19 2.92 16.50 8.57
N SER A 20 2.37 16.20 9.74
CA SER A 20 0.94 15.91 9.88
C SER A 20 0.08 17.12 9.49
N ASP A 21 0.56 18.34 9.75
CA ASP A 21 -0.16 19.58 9.44
C ASP A 21 -0.09 19.89 7.94
N VAL A 22 1.09 19.76 7.32
CA VAL A 22 1.25 19.94 5.86
C VAL A 22 0.46 18.90 5.06
N GLU A 23 0.42 17.64 5.53
CA GLU A 23 -0.35 16.59 4.87
C GLU A 23 -1.86 16.77 5.09
N PHE A 24 -2.27 17.34 6.23
CA PHE A 24 -3.65 17.73 6.51
C PHE A 24 -4.10 18.95 5.67
N GLU A 25 -3.27 19.98 5.56
CA GLU A 25 -3.49 21.14 4.70
C GLU A 25 -3.55 20.76 3.22
N ARG A 26 -2.67 19.87 2.76
CA ARG A 26 -2.71 19.34 1.39
C ARG A 26 -3.99 18.55 1.12
N ARG A 27 -4.45 17.76 2.11
CA ARG A 27 -5.72 17.02 2.05
C ARG A 27 -6.92 17.98 1.99
N THR A 28 -6.93 19.05 2.79
CA THR A 28 -8.02 20.04 2.79
C THR A 28 -8.02 20.92 1.53
N ALA A 29 -6.86 21.32 1.04
CA ALA A 29 -6.75 22.09 -0.21
C ALA A 29 -7.30 21.29 -1.41
N TRP A 30 -6.95 20.01 -1.49
CA TRP A 30 -7.44 19.16 -2.56
C TRP A 30 -8.93 18.79 -2.40
N LEU A 31 -9.44 18.60 -1.17
CA LEU A 31 -10.89 18.43 -0.93
C LEU A 31 -11.71 19.63 -1.43
N ARG A 32 -11.18 20.85 -1.30
CA ARG A 32 -11.80 22.06 -1.85
C ARG A 32 -11.84 22.03 -3.38
N SER A 33 -10.75 21.59 -4.03
CA SER A 33 -10.71 21.43 -5.49
C SER A 33 -11.67 20.36 -6.01
N VAL A 34 -11.88 19.27 -5.25
CA VAL A 34 -12.83 18.20 -5.60
C VAL A 34 -14.28 18.67 -5.42
N LEU A 35 -14.57 19.50 -4.41
CA LEU A 35 -15.89 20.12 -4.26
C LEU A 35 -16.21 21.06 -5.43
N ASP A 36 -15.22 21.78 -5.96
CA ASP A 36 -15.37 22.68 -7.10
C ASP A 36 -15.71 21.92 -8.40
N LEU A 37 -15.13 20.72 -8.57
CA LEU A 37 -15.40 19.79 -9.68
C LEU A 37 -16.78 19.12 -9.62
N GLN A 38 -17.53 19.25 -8.52
CA GLN A 38 -18.87 18.65 -8.34
C GLN A 38 -19.92 19.19 -9.33
N ASN A 39 -19.62 20.28 -10.06
CA ASN A 39 -20.49 20.83 -11.09
C ASN A 39 -20.48 20.07 -12.43
N GLN A 40 -19.66 19.03 -12.62
CA GLN A 40 -19.70 18.19 -13.82
C GLN A 40 -19.99 16.73 -13.48
N ALA A 41 -21.13 16.27 -14.00
CA ALA A 41 -21.81 15.03 -13.61
C ALA A 41 -21.06 13.77 -14.07
N ASP A 42 -20.41 13.05 -13.14
CA ASP A 42 -20.25 11.58 -13.14
C ASP A 42 -19.63 11.02 -11.83
N SER A 43 -20.12 11.49 -10.68
CA SER A 43 -19.36 11.48 -9.42
C SER A 43 -19.41 10.21 -8.55
N LYS A 44 -20.25 9.19 -8.79
CA LYS A 44 -20.42 8.11 -7.78
C LYS A 44 -19.27 7.09 -7.71
N GLU A 45 -18.69 6.71 -8.84
CA GLU A 45 -17.59 5.73 -8.89
C GLU A 45 -16.25 6.40 -8.56
N PHE A 46 -16.03 7.61 -9.07
CA PHE A 46 -14.87 8.44 -8.73
C PHE A 46 -14.77 8.75 -7.23
N LEU A 47 -15.88 9.16 -6.58
CA LEU A 47 -15.87 9.48 -5.15
C LEU A 47 -15.55 8.27 -4.27
N LYS A 48 -15.83 7.03 -4.70
CA LYS A 48 -15.47 5.83 -3.95
C LYS A 48 -13.97 5.57 -3.99
N ASP A 49 -13.37 5.57 -5.18
CA ASP A 49 -11.92 5.38 -5.34
C ASP A 49 -11.12 6.48 -4.63
N VAL A 50 -11.65 7.71 -4.67
CA VAL A 50 -11.07 8.88 -4.01
C VAL A 50 -11.18 8.79 -2.49
N LYS A 51 -12.35 8.43 -1.92
CA LYS A 51 -12.50 8.26 -0.46
C LYS A 51 -11.62 7.15 0.12
N VAL A 52 -11.46 6.04 -0.59
CA VAL A 52 -10.63 4.91 -0.13
C VAL A 52 -9.15 5.31 -0.03
N ASN A 53 -8.68 6.22 -0.88
CA ASN A 53 -7.28 6.63 -0.92
C ASN A 53 -6.90 7.66 0.17
N ILE A 54 -7.81 8.57 0.55
CA ILE A 54 -7.50 9.70 1.47
C ILE A 54 -7.42 9.27 2.93
N PHE A 55 -8.21 8.26 3.31
CA PHE A 55 -8.40 7.86 4.71
C PHE A 55 -7.79 6.50 5.04
N SER A 56 -7.08 5.85 4.11
CA SER A 56 -6.38 4.60 4.41
C SER A 56 -5.08 4.92 5.13
N ASP A 57 -4.99 4.51 6.39
CA ASP A 57 -3.71 4.39 7.08
C ASP A 57 -2.74 3.60 6.18
N LYS A 58 -1.46 3.95 6.18
CA LYS A 58 -0.46 3.28 5.34
C LYS A 58 0.42 2.36 6.17
N ILE A 59 0.77 1.21 5.59
CA ILE A 59 1.71 0.26 6.17
C ILE A 59 3.00 0.23 5.34
N TYR A 60 4.12 -0.01 6.01
CA TYR A 60 5.43 -0.15 5.38
C TYR A 60 5.89 -1.60 5.49
N CYS A 61 6.17 -2.22 4.35
CA CYS A 61 6.68 -3.59 4.29
C CYS A 61 7.99 -3.60 3.50
N TYR A 62 8.75 -4.68 3.65
CA TYR A 62 10.09 -4.79 3.08
C TYR A 62 10.18 -5.96 2.12
N THR A 63 10.93 -5.77 1.05
CA THR A 63 11.43 -6.90 0.26
C THR A 63 12.57 -7.61 1.00
N PRO A 64 12.92 -8.86 0.66
CA PRO A 64 14.06 -9.55 1.27
C PRO A 64 15.40 -8.83 1.02
N LYS A 65 15.43 -7.94 0.01
CA LYS A 65 16.57 -7.07 -0.32
C LYS A 65 16.61 -5.76 0.48
N GLY A 66 15.71 -5.58 1.45
CA GLY A 66 15.66 -4.38 2.30
C GLY A 66 14.98 -3.16 1.68
N LYS A 67 14.42 -3.27 0.47
CA LYS A 67 13.64 -2.15 -0.12
C LYS A 67 12.30 -2.00 0.62
N ALA A 68 12.04 -0.82 1.16
CA ALA A 68 10.77 -0.44 1.75
C ALA A 68 9.70 -0.18 0.67
N ILE A 69 8.49 -0.66 0.92
CA ILE A 69 7.32 -0.53 0.06
C ILE A 69 6.15 -0.06 0.92
N GLU A 70 5.45 0.96 0.42
CA GLU A 70 4.26 1.52 1.05
C GLU A 70 3.01 0.87 0.44
N LEU A 71 2.10 0.40 1.29
CA LEU A 71 0.83 -0.20 0.90
C LEU A 71 -0.32 0.36 1.76
N PRO A 72 -1.57 0.33 1.27
CA PRO A 72 -2.72 0.67 2.10
C PRO A 72 -2.88 -0.34 3.24
N THR A 73 -3.41 0.11 4.38
CA THR A 73 -3.72 -0.77 5.51
C THR A 73 -4.71 -1.85 5.08
N GLY A 74 -4.43 -3.09 5.50
CA GLY A 74 -5.21 -4.25 5.09
C GLY A 74 -4.86 -4.75 3.69
N ALA A 75 -3.76 -4.28 3.07
CA ALA A 75 -3.20 -4.94 1.89
C ALA A 75 -2.83 -6.40 2.19
N CYS A 76 -2.98 -7.25 1.19
CA CYS A 76 -2.60 -8.66 1.25
C CYS A 76 -1.31 -8.96 0.48
N VAL A 77 -0.80 -10.18 0.63
CA VAL A 77 0.39 -10.66 -0.10
C VAL A 77 0.25 -10.45 -1.62
N LEU A 78 -0.94 -10.65 -2.18
CA LEU A 78 -1.20 -10.42 -3.60
C LEU A 78 -1.11 -8.93 -3.99
N ASP A 79 -1.56 -8.01 -3.13
CA ASP A 79 -1.40 -6.57 -3.37
C ASP A 79 0.08 -6.19 -3.45
N PHE A 80 0.92 -6.77 -2.57
CA PHE A 80 2.37 -6.58 -2.62
C PHE A 80 2.98 -7.13 -3.93
N ALA A 81 2.53 -8.29 -4.39
CA ALA A 81 2.98 -8.87 -5.65
C ALA A 81 2.69 -7.94 -6.85
N TYR A 82 1.45 -7.44 -6.96
CA TYR A 82 1.08 -6.47 -7.99
C TYR A 82 1.77 -5.12 -7.83
N HIS A 83 2.14 -4.74 -6.61
CA HIS A 83 2.93 -3.54 -6.36
C HIS A 83 4.33 -3.66 -6.96
N ILE A 84 5.03 -4.79 -6.75
CA ILE A 84 6.36 -5.05 -7.32
C ILE A 84 6.29 -5.05 -8.86
N HIS A 85 5.48 -5.93 -9.43
CA HIS A 85 5.35 -6.05 -10.89
C HIS A 85 4.08 -6.80 -11.27
N GLN A 86 3.47 -6.42 -12.39
CA GLN A 86 2.25 -7.08 -12.86
C GLN A 86 2.47 -8.58 -13.11
N GLU A 87 3.53 -8.94 -13.83
CA GLU A 87 3.84 -10.34 -14.15
C GLU A 87 4.10 -11.19 -12.89
N ILE A 88 4.60 -10.58 -11.81
CA ILE A 88 4.80 -11.26 -10.52
C ILE A 88 3.45 -11.51 -9.86
N GLY A 89 2.55 -10.52 -9.87
CA GLY A 89 1.17 -10.66 -9.39
C GLY A 89 0.39 -11.75 -10.13
N ASP A 90 0.46 -11.75 -11.47
CA ASP A 90 -0.26 -12.72 -12.32
C ASP A 90 0.21 -14.16 -12.11
N LYS A 91 1.49 -14.32 -11.73
CA LYS A 91 2.13 -15.62 -11.47
C LYS A 91 2.17 -15.98 -9.98
N ALA A 92 1.62 -15.17 -9.07
CA ALA A 92 1.74 -15.39 -7.63
C ALA A 92 0.90 -16.57 -7.16
N ILE A 93 1.52 -17.54 -6.48
CA ILE A 93 0.83 -18.68 -5.86
C ILE A 93 0.74 -18.56 -4.33
N GLY A 94 1.56 -17.69 -3.75
CA GLY A 94 1.64 -17.46 -2.32
C GLY A 94 2.78 -16.50 -2.01
N GLY A 95 3.09 -16.36 -0.72
CA GLY A 95 4.26 -15.63 -0.29
C GLY A 95 4.87 -16.22 0.96
N ARG A 96 5.96 -15.62 1.41
CA ARG A 96 6.52 -15.82 2.74
C ARG A 96 6.54 -14.48 3.45
N ILE A 97 6.00 -14.45 4.66
CA ILE A 97 6.07 -13.31 5.56
C ILE A 97 7.06 -13.67 6.65
N ASN A 98 8.14 -12.90 6.76
CA ASN A 98 9.23 -13.13 7.72
C ASN A 98 9.79 -14.58 7.65
N GLY A 99 9.86 -15.14 6.44
CA GLY A 99 10.34 -16.50 6.18
C GLY A 99 9.30 -17.62 6.32
N LEU A 100 8.11 -17.33 6.85
CA LEU A 100 7.01 -18.30 7.01
C LEU A 100 6.06 -18.26 5.83
N PHE A 101 5.65 -19.43 5.31
CA PHE A 101 4.68 -19.51 4.22
C PHE A 101 3.34 -18.88 4.60
N ALA A 102 2.80 -18.09 3.68
CA ALA A 102 1.54 -17.38 3.81
C ALA A 102 0.73 -17.47 2.51
N SER A 103 -0.58 -17.57 2.68
CA SER A 103 -1.55 -17.52 1.58
C SER A 103 -1.60 -16.13 0.93
N LEU A 104 -2.12 -16.05 -0.30
CA LEU A 104 -2.22 -14.79 -1.06
C LEU A 104 -3.13 -13.74 -0.41
N ASP A 105 -4.14 -14.18 0.33
CA ASP A 105 -5.13 -13.35 1.02
C ASP A 105 -4.63 -12.85 2.40
N LYS A 106 -3.52 -13.41 2.89
CA LYS A 106 -2.96 -13.04 4.19
C LYS A 106 -2.65 -11.54 4.20
N LYS A 107 -3.17 -10.86 5.22
CA LYS A 107 -2.95 -9.43 5.46
C LYS A 107 -1.52 -9.17 5.92
N ILE A 108 -0.96 -8.09 5.42
CA ILE A 108 0.39 -7.62 5.72
C ILE A 108 0.33 -6.64 6.88
N ASN A 109 1.30 -6.71 7.78
CA ASN A 109 1.50 -5.73 8.83
C ASN A 109 2.70 -4.82 8.52
N SER A 110 2.73 -3.67 9.17
CA SER A 110 3.88 -2.78 9.08
C SER A 110 5.12 -3.45 9.71
N GLY A 111 6.25 -3.42 9.01
CA GLY A 111 7.50 -4.07 9.42
C GLY A 111 7.76 -5.43 8.77
N ASP A 112 6.76 -6.04 8.13
CA ASP A 112 6.89 -7.38 7.57
C ASP A 112 7.85 -7.43 6.37
N VAL A 113 8.69 -8.46 6.33
CA VAL A 113 9.52 -8.80 5.16
C VAL A 113 8.78 -9.84 4.33
N ILE A 114 8.51 -9.51 3.06
CA ILE A 114 7.65 -10.31 2.19
C ILE A 114 8.43 -10.79 0.97
N GLU A 115 8.44 -12.11 0.78
CA GLU A 115 8.88 -12.76 -0.44
C GLU A 115 7.66 -13.31 -1.20
N ILE A 116 7.59 -13.10 -2.51
CA ILE A 116 6.52 -13.67 -3.33
C ILE A 116 7.00 -14.97 -3.97
N VAL A 117 6.14 -15.99 -3.88
CA VAL A 117 6.37 -17.27 -4.54
C VAL A 117 5.55 -17.30 -5.83
N THR A 118 6.22 -17.46 -6.96
CA THR A 118 5.60 -17.44 -8.30
C THR A 118 5.63 -18.78 -8.99
N ASN A 119 4.63 -19.08 -9.83
CA ASN A 119 4.59 -20.23 -10.72
C ASN A 119 4.22 -19.81 -12.15
N LYS A 120 4.91 -20.36 -13.16
CA LYS A 120 4.69 -20.07 -14.58
C LYS A 120 3.28 -20.44 -15.08
N ASN A 121 2.66 -21.45 -14.45
CA ASN A 121 1.33 -21.94 -14.82
C ASN A 121 0.20 -21.17 -14.15
N GLN A 122 0.51 -20.33 -13.15
CA GLN A 122 -0.50 -19.54 -12.48
C GLN A 122 -1.07 -18.48 -13.44
N ARG A 123 -2.37 -18.23 -13.30
CA ARG A 123 -3.11 -17.21 -14.02
C ARG A 123 -3.97 -16.41 -13.03
N PRO A 124 -4.26 -15.15 -13.32
CA PRO A 124 -5.14 -14.34 -12.48
C PRO A 124 -6.53 -14.97 -12.35
N ASN A 125 -7.05 -15.00 -11.13
CA ASN A 125 -8.40 -15.47 -10.84
C ASN A 125 -9.26 -14.29 -10.36
N ARG A 126 -10.50 -14.20 -10.87
CA ARG A 126 -11.50 -13.21 -10.45
C ARG A 126 -11.85 -13.31 -8.96
N ASP A 127 -11.69 -14.48 -8.34
CA ASP A 127 -11.87 -14.64 -6.89
C ASP A 127 -10.92 -13.76 -6.06
N TRP A 128 -9.78 -13.35 -6.62
CA TRP A 128 -8.83 -12.48 -5.94
C TRP A 128 -9.42 -11.10 -5.61
N LEU A 129 -10.41 -10.64 -6.39
CA LEU A 129 -11.14 -9.40 -6.13
C LEU A 129 -11.83 -9.35 -4.76
N LYS A 130 -12.03 -10.50 -4.11
CA LYS A 130 -12.70 -10.58 -2.80
C LYS A 130 -11.82 -10.07 -1.65
N PHE A 131 -10.50 -10.09 -1.79
CA PHE A 131 -9.59 -9.81 -0.69
C PHE A 131 -8.48 -8.78 -0.99
N VAL A 132 -8.22 -8.47 -2.27
CA VAL A 132 -7.30 -7.39 -2.65
C VAL A 132 -7.86 -6.04 -2.29
N VAL A 133 -6.99 -5.13 -1.89
CA VAL A 133 -7.37 -3.78 -1.45
C VAL A 133 -6.77 -2.71 -2.36
N SER A 134 -5.61 -2.98 -2.98
CA SER A 134 -4.95 -1.98 -3.80
C SER A 134 -5.68 -1.76 -5.12
N SER A 135 -5.92 -0.49 -5.49
CA SER A 135 -6.55 -0.12 -6.77
C SER A 135 -5.77 -0.69 -7.96
N LYS A 136 -4.44 -0.78 -7.84
CA LYS A 136 -3.56 -1.38 -8.86
C LYS A 136 -3.89 -2.86 -9.08
N ALA A 137 -3.99 -3.67 -8.01
CA ALA A 137 -4.36 -5.07 -8.13
C ALA A 137 -5.79 -5.22 -8.67
N ILE A 138 -6.75 -4.45 -8.14
CA ILE A 138 -8.16 -4.48 -8.56
C ILE A 138 -8.28 -4.22 -10.07
N ASN A 139 -7.68 -3.14 -10.56
CA ASN A 139 -7.76 -2.77 -11.98
C ASN A 139 -7.07 -3.78 -12.89
N LYS A 140 -5.96 -4.40 -12.44
CA LYS A 140 -5.27 -5.43 -13.23
C LYS A 140 -6.09 -6.70 -13.29
N ILE A 141 -6.60 -7.19 -12.17
CA ILE A 141 -7.41 -8.42 -12.12
C ILE A 141 -8.73 -8.25 -12.91
N LYS A 142 -9.33 -7.04 -12.90
CA LYS A 142 -10.52 -6.76 -13.72
C LYS A 142 -10.25 -6.77 -15.24
N ASN A 143 -9.03 -6.40 -15.65
CA ASN A 143 -8.63 -6.27 -17.05
C ASN A 143 -7.81 -7.47 -17.57
N SER A 144 -7.68 -8.52 -16.77
CA SER A 144 -6.95 -9.77 -17.10
C SER A 144 -7.84 -10.86 -17.68
#